data_AF-A0A8T3WQS0-F1
#
_entry.id   AF-A0A8T3WQS0-F1
#
_cell.length_a   1.000
_cell.length_b   1.000
_cell.length_c   1.000
_cell.angle_alpha   90.00
_cell.angle_beta   90.00
_cell.angle_gamma   90.00
#
_symmetry.space_group_name_H-M   'P 1'
#
loop_
_entity.id
_entity.type
_entity.pdbx_description
1 polymer ?
#
loop_
_entity_poly.entity_id
_entity_poly.type
_entity_poly.pdbx_seq_one_letter_code
_entity_poly.pdbx_strand_id
1 'polypeptide(L)'
;MKKIFLLIGLILMLGCGKPQDFTYGLNQVNELNSKYETSMETYPKSISKINSMTEDFQKLKGMKLARGQEPFNYIVDYRILNLEAEKLYIESQKYGLDGTTKDGFGCKQRPLILESAALRNSSAFKGFEAVDLVREFVSKYPEEAASAELSLKNALFLNATFYQIYGDARSDSSTISRFCPKNVTLEVYRQEFRKKTNLSEDFINALTYEEAVNLHKQIIGVE
;
A
#
# COMPACT_ATOMS: atom_id res chain seq x y z
N MET A 1 -65.38 -29.26 -26.87
CA MET A 1 -63.96 -29.61 -27.12
C MET A 1 -63.13 -28.34 -27.01
N LYS A 2 -62.52 -28.16 -25.84
CA LYS A 2 -61.61 -27.06 -25.49
C LYS A 2 -60.17 -27.51 -25.73
N LYS A 3 -59.27 -26.55 -25.95
CA LYS A 3 -57.78 -26.65 -26.01
C LYS A 3 -57.20 -26.52 -27.41
N ILE A 4 -57.18 -25.29 -27.93
CA ILE A 4 -56.16 -24.87 -28.88
C ILE A 4 -55.73 -23.45 -28.49
N PHE A 5 -54.42 -23.22 -28.52
CA PHE A 5 -53.71 -21.93 -28.40
C PHE A 5 -53.59 -21.31 -27.00
N LEU A 6 -52.64 -21.84 -26.22
CA LEU A 6 -51.89 -21.05 -25.24
C LEU A 6 -50.45 -21.58 -25.18
N LEU A 7 -49.85 -21.67 -26.36
CA LEU A 7 -48.42 -21.80 -26.61
C LEU A 7 -48.09 -20.64 -27.55
N ILE A 8 -46.95 -19.97 -27.35
CA ILE A 8 -46.53 -18.69 -27.97
C ILE A 8 -47.00 -17.49 -27.12
N GLY A 9 -46.12 -17.07 -26.23
CA GLY A 9 -46.37 -16.02 -25.25
C GLY A 9 -45.37 -16.04 -24.09
N LEU A 10 -44.46 -17.02 -24.04
CA LEU A 10 -43.17 -16.84 -23.37
C LEU A 10 -42.33 -15.94 -24.27
N ILE A 11 -42.66 -14.64 -24.27
CA ILE A 11 -41.79 -13.59 -24.77
C ILE A 11 -40.49 -13.78 -24.00
N LEU A 12 -39.49 -14.26 -24.73
CA LEU A 12 -38.09 -14.14 -24.43
C LEU A 12 -37.82 -12.66 -24.16
N MET A 13 -38.06 -12.23 -22.92
CA MET A 13 -37.36 -11.12 -22.28
C MET A 13 -35.93 -11.61 -22.02
N LEU A 14 -35.25 -12.09 -23.06
CA LEU A 14 -33.80 -12.00 -23.14
C LEU A 14 -33.55 -10.51 -23.33
N GLY A 15 -33.56 -9.78 -22.21
CA GLY A 15 -32.88 -8.51 -22.18
C GLY A 15 -31.49 -8.80 -22.72
N CYS A 16 -31.15 -8.21 -23.87
CA CYS A 16 -29.79 -8.07 -24.35
C CYS A 16 -29.02 -7.22 -23.32
N GLY A 17 -28.79 -7.78 -22.13
CA GLY A 17 -27.74 -7.29 -21.27
C GLY A 17 -26.47 -7.44 -22.08
N LYS A 18 -25.77 -6.31 -22.31
CA LYS A 18 -24.43 -6.37 -22.89
C LYS A 18 -23.65 -7.42 -22.09
N PRO A 19 -22.97 -8.38 -22.74
CA PRO A 19 -22.20 -9.38 -22.02
C PRO A 19 -21.23 -8.65 -21.07
N GLN A 20 -21.20 -9.08 -19.82
CA GLN A 20 -20.23 -8.56 -18.84
C GLN A 20 -18.85 -9.11 -19.22
N ASP A 21 -18.20 -8.46 -20.17
CA ASP A 21 -16.88 -8.80 -20.66
C ASP A 21 -15.79 -7.93 -20.01
N PHE A 22 -14.55 -8.06 -20.47
CA PHE A 22 -13.43 -7.25 -19.99
C PHE A 22 -13.72 -5.74 -20.06
N THR A 23 -14.32 -5.25 -21.14
CA THR A 23 -14.65 -3.84 -21.32
C THR A 23 -15.64 -3.37 -20.25
N TYR A 24 -16.65 -4.20 -19.95
CA TYR A 24 -17.54 -3.93 -18.82
C TYR A 24 -16.76 -3.85 -17.50
N GLY A 25 -15.89 -4.82 -17.22
CA GLY A 25 -15.04 -4.82 -16.01
C GLY A 25 -14.15 -3.58 -15.91
N LEU A 26 -13.48 -3.20 -17.00
CA LEU A 26 -12.64 -2.00 -17.05
C LEU A 26 -13.44 -0.72 -16.78
N ASN A 27 -14.68 -0.62 -17.28
CA ASN A 27 -15.55 0.51 -16.97
C ASN A 27 -15.84 0.60 -15.47
N GLN A 28 -16.03 -0.53 -14.78
CA GLN A 28 -16.23 -0.56 -13.33
C GLN A 28 -14.99 -0.09 -12.56
N VAL A 29 -13.79 -0.44 -13.05
CA VAL A 29 -12.53 0.10 -12.51
C VAL A 29 -12.46 1.61 -12.69
N ASN A 30 -12.84 2.12 -13.87
CA ASN A 30 -12.81 3.55 -14.18
C ASN A 30 -13.86 4.35 -13.37
N GLU A 31 -15.03 3.76 -13.11
CA GLU A 31 -16.04 4.33 -12.21
C GLU A 31 -15.49 4.46 -10.77
N LEU A 32 -14.81 3.43 -10.26
CA LEU A 32 -14.15 3.51 -8.95
C LEU A 32 -13.03 4.56 -8.94
N ASN A 33 -12.16 4.57 -9.95
CA ASN A 33 -11.10 5.57 -10.05
C ASN A 33 -11.68 6.99 -10.02
N SER A 34 -12.77 7.23 -10.77
CA SER A 34 -13.48 8.51 -10.80
C SER A 34 -14.10 8.87 -9.45
N LYS A 35 -14.74 7.91 -8.76
CA LYS A 35 -15.32 8.10 -7.41
C LYS A 35 -14.29 8.60 -6.40
N TYR A 36 -13.03 8.18 -6.53
CA TYR A 36 -11.94 8.54 -5.61
C TYR A 36 -11.02 9.65 -6.15
N GLU A 37 -11.33 10.25 -7.31
CA GLU A 37 -10.51 11.28 -7.97
C GLU A 37 -9.09 10.79 -8.31
N THR A 38 -9.01 9.58 -8.86
CA THR A 38 -7.76 8.88 -9.17
C THR A 38 -7.76 8.33 -10.59
N SER A 39 -6.63 7.78 -11.00
CA SER A 39 -6.40 7.07 -12.26
C SER A 39 -5.64 5.78 -12.00
N MET A 40 -5.28 5.06 -13.06
CA MET A 40 -4.43 3.85 -12.96
C MET A 40 -3.04 4.14 -12.37
N GLU A 41 -2.59 5.39 -12.42
CA GLU A 41 -1.26 5.84 -11.96
C GLU A 41 -1.31 6.72 -10.70
N THR A 42 -2.49 7.20 -10.30
CA THR A 42 -2.66 8.08 -9.14
C THR A 42 -3.47 7.43 -8.04
N TYR A 43 -3.29 7.93 -6.82
CA TYR A 43 -3.83 7.33 -5.60
C TYR A 43 -4.43 8.39 -4.68
N PRO A 44 -5.38 8.02 -3.80
CA PRO A 44 -5.88 8.94 -2.80
C PRO A 44 -4.78 9.34 -1.81
N LYS A 45 -4.74 10.61 -1.40
CA LYS A 45 -3.71 11.14 -0.49
C LYS A 45 -3.93 10.82 1.00
N SER A 46 -4.96 10.03 1.34
CA SER A 46 -5.27 9.72 2.75
C SER A 46 -5.54 8.23 2.95
N ILE A 47 -5.06 7.70 4.07
CA ILE A 47 -5.22 6.28 4.44
C ILE A 47 -6.70 5.90 4.49
N SER A 48 -7.57 6.77 4.99
CA SER A 48 -9.02 6.51 5.05
C SER A 48 -9.61 6.29 3.64
N LYS A 49 -9.30 7.19 2.68
CA LYS A 49 -9.75 7.02 1.29
C LYS A 49 -9.13 5.78 0.64
N ILE A 50 -7.85 5.49 0.91
CA ILE A 50 -7.18 4.29 0.41
C ILE A 50 -7.88 3.02 0.92
N ASN A 51 -8.19 2.94 2.21
CA ASN A 51 -8.88 1.78 2.79
C ASN A 51 -10.25 1.58 2.12
N SER A 52 -11.06 2.64 2.01
CA SER A 52 -12.37 2.55 1.34
C SER A 52 -12.26 2.14 -0.12
N MET A 53 -11.30 2.70 -0.86
CA MET A 53 -11.06 2.33 -2.26
C MET A 53 -10.60 0.88 -2.38
N THR A 54 -9.72 0.42 -1.48
CA THR A 54 -9.25 -0.97 -1.42
C THR A 54 -10.42 -1.93 -1.20
N GLU A 55 -11.31 -1.63 -0.25
CA GLU A 55 -12.52 -2.43 -0.01
C GLU A 55 -13.42 -2.52 -1.25
N ASP A 56 -13.59 -1.41 -1.98
CA ASP A 56 -14.39 -1.41 -3.20
C ASP A 56 -13.71 -2.21 -4.33
N PHE A 57 -12.38 -2.15 -4.46
CA PHE A 57 -11.66 -3.04 -5.38
C PHE A 57 -11.73 -4.52 -4.96
N GLN A 58 -11.73 -4.83 -3.66
CA GLN A 58 -11.93 -6.20 -3.18
C GLN A 58 -13.32 -6.74 -3.52
N LYS A 59 -14.36 -5.89 -3.44
CA LYS A 59 -15.70 -6.25 -3.93
C LYS A 59 -15.68 -6.47 -5.44
N LEU A 60 -15.01 -5.60 -6.18
CA LEU A 60 -14.88 -5.68 -7.63
C LEU A 60 -14.13 -6.96 -8.06
N LYS A 61 -13.14 -7.41 -7.30
CA LYS A 61 -12.43 -8.70 -7.51
C LYS A 61 -13.37 -9.91 -7.46
N GLY A 62 -14.47 -9.81 -6.71
CA GLY A 62 -15.50 -10.85 -6.65
C GLY A 62 -16.41 -10.93 -7.88
N MET A 63 -16.39 -9.92 -8.76
CA MET A 63 -17.21 -9.86 -9.96
C MET A 63 -16.88 -10.99 -10.94
N LYS A 64 -17.92 -11.59 -11.51
CA LYS A 64 -17.79 -12.64 -12.54
C LYS A 64 -18.10 -12.06 -13.91
N LEU A 65 -17.13 -12.14 -14.80
CA LEU A 65 -17.24 -11.76 -16.19
C LEU A 65 -17.50 -13.00 -17.05
N ALA A 66 -18.35 -12.85 -18.06
CA ALA A 66 -18.63 -13.87 -19.06
C ALA A 66 -17.41 -14.13 -19.98
N ARG A 67 -16.55 -13.12 -20.18
CA ARG A 67 -15.31 -13.20 -20.96
C ARG A 67 -14.27 -12.23 -20.40
N GLY A 68 -12.99 -12.59 -20.48
CA GLY A 68 -11.90 -11.70 -20.08
C GLY A 68 -11.72 -11.59 -18.56
N GLN A 69 -12.15 -12.60 -17.80
CA GLN A 69 -11.98 -12.62 -16.34
C GLN A 69 -10.51 -12.51 -15.92
N GLU A 70 -9.62 -13.25 -16.59
CA GLU A 70 -8.19 -13.27 -16.26
C GLU A 70 -7.52 -11.90 -16.47
N PRO A 71 -7.57 -11.24 -17.65
CA PRO A 71 -7.02 -9.90 -17.83
C PRO A 71 -7.65 -8.86 -16.89
N PHE A 72 -8.94 -9.01 -16.57
CA PHE A 72 -9.60 -8.15 -15.58
C PHE A 72 -9.01 -8.31 -14.18
N ASN A 73 -8.74 -9.55 -13.74
CA ASN A 73 -8.12 -9.81 -12.45
C ASN A 73 -6.75 -9.13 -12.32
N TYR A 74 -5.93 -9.11 -13.38
CA TYR A 74 -4.63 -8.41 -13.37
C TYR A 74 -4.79 -6.93 -13.01
N ILE A 75 -5.79 -6.25 -13.57
CA ILE A 75 -6.05 -4.83 -13.31
C ILE A 75 -6.47 -4.60 -11.86
N VAL A 76 -7.40 -5.42 -11.38
CA VAL A 76 -7.91 -5.30 -10.01
C VAL A 76 -6.80 -5.58 -8.98
N ASP A 77 -6.01 -6.63 -9.20
CA ASP A 77 -4.90 -7.00 -8.32
C ASP A 77 -3.78 -5.95 -8.36
N TYR A 78 -3.46 -5.42 -9.55
CA TYR A 78 -2.55 -4.29 -9.71
C TYR A 78 -3.01 -3.06 -8.90
N ARG A 79 -4.30 -2.71 -8.95
CA ARG A 79 -4.83 -1.57 -8.19
C ARG A 79 -4.76 -1.81 -6.69
N ILE A 80 -5.12 -2.99 -6.23
CA ILE A 80 -5.03 -3.35 -4.80
C ILE A 80 -3.58 -3.26 -4.31
N LEU A 81 -2.62 -3.84 -5.02
CA LEU A 81 -1.21 -3.82 -4.60
C LEU A 81 -0.64 -2.41 -4.54
N ASN A 82 -0.95 -1.54 -5.50
CA ASN A 82 -0.49 -0.16 -5.43
C ASN A 82 -1.16 0.64 -4.30
N LEU A 83 -2.44 0.39 -4.00
CA LEU A 83 -3.10 1.00 -2.85
C LEU A 83 -2.47 0.53 -1.53
N GLU A 84 -2.10 -0.75 -1.42
CA GLU A 84 -1.34 -1.27 -0.28
C GLU A 84 0.04 -0.63 -0.18
N ALA A 85 0.76 -0.51 -1.30
CA ALA A 85 2.06 0.14 -1.36
C ALA A 85 1.98 1.61 -0.93
N GLU A 86 1.01 2.36 -1.47
CA GLU A 86 0.81 3.78 -1.15
C GLU A 86 0.41 3.98 0.31
N LYS A 87 -0.47 3.12 0.86
CA LYS A 87 -0.83 3.16 2.27
C LYS A 87 0.39 3.05 3.17
N LEU A 88 1.24 2.04 2.93
CA LEU A 88 2.46 1.82 3.68
C LEU A 88 3.44 2.99 3.53
N TYR A 89 3.51 3.58 2.33
CA TYR A 89 4.33 4.75 2.09
C TYR A 89 3.83 5.96 2.91
N ILE A 90 2.53 6.27 2.88
CA ILE A 90 1.94 7.36 3.68
C ILE A 90 2.14 7.10 5.18
N GLU A 91 1.92 5.87 5.65
CA GLU A 91 2.16 5.49 7.05
C GLU A 91 3.61 5.73 7.47
N SER A 92 4.58 5.47 6.58
CA SER A 92 5.99 5.73 6.85
C SER A 92 6.33 7.21 7.05
N GLN A 93 5.51 8.12 6.51
CA GLN A 93 5.70 9.56 6.61
C GLN A 93 5.18 10.14 7.93
N LYS A 94 4.46 9.37 8.75
CA LYS A 94 3.90 9.86 10.04
C LYS A 94 4.97 10.39 11.00
N TYR A 95 6.22 9.96 10.83
CA TYR A 95 7.35 10.35 11.65
C TYR A 95 8.06 11.63 11.15
N GLY A 96 7.67 12.16 9.98
CA GLY A 96 8.31 13.35 9.38
C GLY A 96 9.83 13.22 9.31
N LEU A 97 10.53 14.28 9.74
CA LEU A 97 12.00 14.32 9.75
C LEU A 97 12.62 13.29 10.71
N ASP A 98 11.92 12.88 11.77
CA ASP A 98 12.42 11.88 12.72
C ASP A 98 12.36 10.44 12.15
N GLY A 99 11.79 10.25 10.96
CA GLY A 99 11.71 8.96 10.26
C GLY A 99 12.86 8.67 9.27
N THR A 100 13.83 9.58 9.13
CA THR A 100 14.92 9.45 8.15
C THR A 100 16.28 9.91 8.71
N THR A 101 17.36 9.55 8.02
CA THR A 101 18.71 10.03 8.31
C THR A 101 19.14 11.20 7.44
N LYS A 102 18.34 11.60 6.44
CA LYS A 102 18.71 12.60 5.43
C LYS A 102 18.88 14.02 6.00
N ASP A 103 18.07 14.40 6.98
CA ASP A 103 18.03 15.76 7.53
C ASP A 103 18.79 15.91 8.85
N GLY A 104 19.77 15.03 9.08
CA GLY A 104 20.47 14.89 10.36
C GLY A 104 19.65 14.07 11.36
N PHE A 105 20.33 13.29 12.19
CA PHE A 105 19.66 12.39 13.14
C PHE A 105 20.44 12.28 14.45
N GLY A 106 19.72 11.94 15.51
CA GLY A 106 20.28 11.51 16.79
C GLY A 106 19.89 10.07 17.11
N CYS A 107 20.57 9.49 18.11
CA CYS A 107 20.28 8.11 18.50
C CYS A 107 18.92 7.92 19.17
N LYS A 108 18.27 9.00 19.62
CA LYS A 108 16.90 8.97 20.14
C LYS A 108 15.86 8.65 19.05
N GLN A 109 16.12 9.03 17.79
CA GLN A 109 15.23 8.76 16.65
C GLN A 109 15.33 7.32 16.12
N ARG A 110 16.28 6.52 16.63
CA ARG A 110 16.52 5.15 16.17
C ARG A 110 15.26 4.32 15.89
N PRO A 111 14.32 4.14 16.85
CA PRO A 111 13.13 3.33 16.61
C PRO A 111 12.24 3.90 15.51
N LEU A 112 12.07 5.24 15.45
CA LEU A 112 11.22 5.89 14.46
C LEU A 112 11.78 5.76 13.04
N ILE A 113 13.09 5.91 12.89
CA ILE A 113 13.79 5.71 11.61
C ILE A 113 13.67 4.25 11.15
N LEU A 114 13.86 3.29 12.07
CA LEU A 114 13.76 1.87 11.73
C LEU A 114 12.33 1.46 11.36
N GLU A 115 11.32 2.00 12.04
CA GLU A 115 9.91 1.77 11.72
C GLU A 115 9.52 2.39 10.38
N SER A 116 9.91 3.65 10.13
CA SER A 116 9.71 4.31 8.84
C SER A 116 10.38 3.54 7.70
N ALA A 117 11.62 3.11 7.89
CA ALA A 117 12.36 2.32 6.92
C ALA A 117 11.69 0.96 6.67
N ALA A 118 11.20 0.29 7.71
CA ALA A 118 10.48 -0.97 7.55
C ALA A 118 9.19 -0.79 6.73
N LEU A 119 8.41 0.26 6.98
CA LEU A 119 7.20 0.58 6.23
C LEU A 119 7.50 0.92 4.76
N ARG A 120 8.51 1.76 4.49
CA ARG A 120 8.97 2.07 3.12
C ARG A 120 9.46 0.82 2.39
N ASN A 121 10.17 -0.06 3.07
CA ASN A 121 10.64 -1.33 2.51
C ASN A 121 9.46 -2.24 2.13
N SER A 122 8.47 -2.39 3.02
CA SER A 122 7.23 -3.14 2.74
C SER A 122 6.43 -2.53 1.58
N SER A 123 6.33 -1.20 1.54
CA SER A 123 5.73 -0.45 0.43
C SER A 123 6.41 -0.80 -0.89
N ALA A 124 7.75 -0.77 -0.93
CA ALA A 124 8.51 -1.10 -2.13
C ALA A 124 8.30 -2.55 -2.59
N PHE A 125 8.21 -3.52 -1.68
CA PHE A 125 7.94 -4.91 -2.05
C PHE A 125 6.56 -5.08 -2.71
N LYS A 126 5.52 -4.45 -2.14
CA LYS A 126 4.18 -4.42 -2.75
C LYS A 126 4.21 -3.75 -4.12
N GLY A 127 5.01 -2.70 -4.24
CA GLY A 127 5.28 -2.05 -5.51
C GLY A 127 5.95 -2.93 -6.55
N PHE A 128 6.94 -3.73 -6.17
CA PHE A 128 7.58 -4.68 -7.08
C PHE A 128 6.64 -5.79 -7.53
N GLU A 129 5.78 -6.30 -6.63
CA GLU A 129 4.70 -7.23 -7.00
C GLU A 129 3.77 -6.61 -8.05
N ALA A 130 3.38 -5.34 -7.87
CA ALA A 130 2.56 -4.62 -8.85
C ALA A 130 3.27 -4.44 -10.21
N VAL A 131 4.58 -4.16 -10.20
CA VAL A 131 5.39 -4.06 -11.43
C VAL A 131 5.39 -5.36 -12.20
N ASP A 132 5.58 -6.49 -11.51
CA ASP A 132 5.63 -7.79 -12.16
C ASP A 132 4.25 -8.18 -12.73
N LEU A 133 3.16 -7.85 -12.04
CA LEU A 133 1.81 -7.99 -12.60
C LEU A 133 1.61 -7.18 -13.87
N VAL A 134 2.05 -5.92 -13.92
CA VAL A 134 1.92 -5.10 -15.15
C VAL A 134 2.74 -5.71 -16.29
N ARG A 135 3.96 -6.14 -16.02
CA ARG A 135 4.82 -6.78 -17.04
C ARG A 135 4.16 -8.03 -17.61
N GLU A 136 3.63 -8.88 -16.74
CA GLU A 136 2.94 -10.09 -17.13
C GLU A 136 1.64 -9.79 -17.89
N PHE A 137 0.84 -8.85 -17.40
CA PHE A 137 -0.40 -8.41 -18.05
C PHE A 137 -0.16 -7.87 -19.46
N VAL A 138 0.80 -6.96 -19.63
CA VAL A 138 1.16 -6.38 -20.93
C VAL A 138 1.71 -7.45 -21.88
N SER A 139 2.46 -8.43 -21.36
CA SER A 139 3.01 -9.52 -22.18
C SER A 139 1.94 -10.52 -22.63
N LYS A 140 0.96 -10.84 -21.77
CA LYS A 140 -0.06 -11.86 -22.05
C LYS A 140 -1.29 -11.31 -22.77
N TYR A 141 -1.69 -10.08 -22.46
CA TYR A 141 -2.93 -9.45 -22.91
C TYR A 141 -2.65 -8.01 -23.39
N PRO A 142 -1.86 -7.85 -24.47
CA PRO A 142 -1.41 -6.52 -24.90
C PRO A 142 -2.56 -5.58 -25.31
N GLU A 143 -3.65 -6.10 -25.89
CA GLU A 143 -4.81 -5.29 -26.30
C GLU A 143 -5.62 -4.79 -25.10
N GLU A 144 -5.88 -5.67 -24.13
CA GLU A 144 -6.53 -5.33 -22.87
C GLU A 144 -5.67 -4.37 -22.03
N ALA A 145 -4.34 -4.59 -22.00
CA ALA A 145 -3.42 -3.71 -21.30
C ALA A 145 -3.38 -2.31 -21.92
N ALA A 146 -3.35 -2.22 -23.26
CA ALA A 146 -3.44 -0.95 -23.97
C ALA A 146 -4.77 -0.24 -23.68
N SER A 147 -5.88 -0.99 -23.63
CA SER A 147 -7.20 -0.45 -23.30
C SER A 147 -7.28 0.08 -21.85
N ALA A 148 -6.50 -0.50 -20.94
CA ALA A 148 -6.36 -0.07 -19.55
C ALA A 148 -5.25 0.99 -19.35
N GLU A 149 -4.66 1.51 -20.42
CA GLU A 149 -3.56 2.49 -20.41
C GLU A 149 -2.31 1.98 -19.66
N LEU A 150 -2.11 0.66 -19.63
CA LEU A 150 -0.95 0.01 -19.02
C LEU A 150 0.02 -0.48 -20.09
N SER A 151 1.31 -0.25 -19.84
CA SER A 151 2.40 -0.60 -20.74
C SER A 151 3.68 -0.92 -19.96
N LEU A 152 4.66 -1.50 -20.65
CA LEU A 152 6.00 -1.72 -20.08
C LEU A 152 6.67 -0.42 -19.62
N LYS A 153 6.33 0.72 -20.23
CA LYS A 153 6.80 2.03 -19.78
C LYS A 153 6.27 2.35 -18.38
N ASN A 154 4.98 2.13 -18.12
CA ASN A 154 4.40 2.35 -16.79
C ASN A 154 5.07 1.44 -15.76
N ALA A 155 5.30 0.16 -16.11
CA ALA A 155 6.03 -0.78 -15.24
C ALA A 155 7.46 -0.31 -14.93
N LEU A 156 8.18 0.26 -15.90
CA LEU A 156 9.53 0.78 -15.69
C LEU A 156 9.55 2.00 -14.75
N PHE A 157 8.64 2.95 -14.92
CA PHE A 157 8.54 4.11 -14.01
C PHE A 157 8.17 3.67 -12.60
N LEU A 158 7.18 2.78 -12.48
CA LEU A 158 6.76 2.24 -11.19
C LEU A 158 7.92 1.51 -10.49
N ASN A 159 8.66 0.70 -11.24
CA ASN A 159 9.85 0.01 -10.74
C ASN A 159 10.92 1.00 -10.25
N ALA A 160 11.22 2.04 -11.02
CA ALA A 160 12.21 3.06 -10.62
C ALA A 160 11.81 3.76 -9.32
N THR A 161 10.54 4.12 -9.17
CA THR A 161 10.00 4.71 -7.94
C THR A 161 10.22 3.79 -6.74
N PHE A 162 9.82 2.52 -6.82
CA PHE A 162 9.97 1.59 -5.70
C PHE A 162 11.42 1.19 -5.42
N TYR A 163 12.29 1.17 -6.43
CA TYR A 163 13.74 1.03 -6.23
C TYR A 163 14.32 2.17 -5.41
N GLN A 164 13.89 3.41 -5.67
CA GLN A 164 14.33 4.57 -4.90
C GLN A 164 13.83 4.47 -3.45
N ILE A 165 12.55 4.15 -3.23
CA ILE A 165 11.97 3.98 -1.90
C ILE A 165 12.72 2.89 -1.11
N TYR A 166 12.97 1.74 -1.74
CA TYR A 166 13.74 0.64 -1.15
C TYR A 166 15.17 1.05 -0.80
N GLY A 167 15.86 1.72 -1.73
CA GLY A 167 17.24 2.18 -1.55
C GLY A 167 17.36 3.16 -0.38
N ASP A 168 16.44 4.14 -0.30
CA ASP A 168 16.37 5.11 0.78
C ASP A 168 16.10 4.43 2.13
N ALA A 169 15.12 3.52 2.19
CA ALA A 169 14.81 2.76 3.41
C ALA A 169 16.00 1.93 3.91
N ARG A 170 16.69 1.25 2.99
CA ARG A 170 17.89 0.46 3.30
C ARG A 170 19.02 1.35 3.81
N SER A 171 19.24 2.50 3.17
CA SER A 171 20.25 3.46 3.58
C SER A 171 19.98 3.98 4.99
N ASP A 172 18.75 4.39 5.28
CA ASP A 172 18.34 4.88 6.60
C ASP A 172 18.54 3.82 7.68
N SER A 173 18.06 2.59 7.45
CA SER A 173 18.20 1.47 8.39
C SER A 173 19.66 1.09 8.66
N SER A 174 20.48 1.08 7.62
CA SER A 174 21.92 0.79 7.73
C SER A 174 22.66 1.89 8.50
N THR A 175 22.40 3.14 8.14
CA THR A 175 23.05 4.32 8.74
C THR A 175 22.72 4.40 10.23
N ILE A 176 21.44 4.36 10.60
CA ILE A 176 21.04 4.46 12.00
C ILE A 176 21.56 3.28 12.85
N SER A 177 21.63 2.08 12.26
CA SER A 177 22.19 0.89 12.94
C SER A 177 23.70 0.92 13.12
N ARG A 178 24.41 1.57 12.22
CA ARG A 178 25.86 1.74 12.34
C ARG A 178 26.22 2.80 13.39
N PHE A 179 25.58 3.96 13.33
CA PHE A 179 25.96 5.11 14.17
C PHE A 179 25.29 5.10 15.55
N CYS A 180 24.13 4.47 15.67
CA CYS A 180 23.36 4.41 16.91
C CYS A 180 23.04 2.96 17.28
N PRO A 181 24.02 2.19 17.75
CA PRO A 181 23.77 0.84 18.24
C PRO A 181 22.86 0.87 19.48
N LYS A 182 22.15 -0.25 19.73
CA LYS A 182 21.12 -0.34 20.79
C LYS A 182 21.61 0.13 22.16
N ASN A 183 22.83 -0.24 22.55
CA ASN A 183 23.41 0.15 23.85
C ASN A 183 23.61 1.67 23.97
N VAL A 184 24.04 2.34 22.90
CA VAL A 184 24.20 3.79 22.88
C VAL A 184 22.84 4.48 22.95
N THR A 185 21.85 4.02 22.17
CA THR A 185 20.49 4.55 22.24
C THR A 185 19.85 4.35 23.61
N LEU A 186 20.05 3.18 24.25
CA LEU A 186 19.54 2.91 25.58
C LEU A 186 20.10 3.91 26.61
N GLU A 187 21.40 4.22 26.56
CA GLU A 187 21.97 5.21 27.48
C GLU A 187 21.42 6.62 27.24
N VAL A 188 21.20 7.01 25.97
CA VAL A 188 20.54 8.28 25.63
C VAL A 188 19.15 8.35 26.26
N TYR A 189 18.36 7.28 26.17
CA TYR A 189 17.03 7.25 26.80
C TYR A 189 17.08 7.31 28.32
N ARG A 190 17.98 6.57 28.95
CA ARG A 190 18.18 6.63 30.41
C ARG A 190 18.48 8.06 30.86
N GLN A 191 19.37 8.76 30.16
CA GLN A 191 19.67 10.17 30.45
C GLN A 191 18.46 11.09 30.27
N GLU A 192 17.61 10.85 29.27
CA GLU A 192 16.38 11.62 29.13
C GLU A 192 15.38 11.31 30.25
N PHE A 193 15.22 10.06 30.64
CA PHE A 193 14.28 9.67 31.71
C PHE A 193 14.68 10.29 33.05
N ARG A 194 15.97 10.31 33.39
CA ARG A 194 16.49 11.01 34.58
C ARG A 194 16.15 12.50 34.59
N LYS A 195 16.08 13.13 33.41
CA LYS A 195 15.80 14.57 33.27
C LYS A 195 14.32 14.91 33.22
N LYS A 196 13.51 14.02 32.65
CA LYS A 196 12.12 14.31 32.26
C LYS A 196 11.07 13.58 33.10
N THR A 197 11.48 12.65 33.97
CA THR A 197 10.57 11.81 34.76
C THR A 197 11.01 11.75 36.22
N ASN A 198 10.12 11.28 37.10
CA ASN A 198 10.43 11.01 38.51
C ASN A 198 10.67 9.51 38.77
N LEU A 199 11.12 8.77 37.76
CA LEU A 199 11.42 7.34 37.89
C LEU A 199 12.67 7.15 38.77
N SER A 200 12.70 6.07 39.54
CA SER A 200 13.86 5.75 40.37
C SER A 200 15.07 5.35 39.52
N GLU A 201 16.28 5.63 40.02
CA GLU A 201 17.52 5.21 39.34
C GLU A 201 17.59 3.69 39.13
N ASP A 202 17.13 2.90 40.12
CA ASP A 202 17.09 1.45 40.00
C ASP A 202 16.19 0.99 38.85
N PHE A 203 15.02 1.64 38.68
CA PHE A 203 14.14 1.36 37.56
C PHE A 203 14.79 1.72 36.23
N ILE A 204 15.35 2.93 36.11
CA ILE A 204 16.00 3.41 34.88
C ILE A 204 17.17 2.51 34.46
N ASN A 205 17.99 2.07 35.43
CA ASN A 205 19.16 1.22 35.17
C ASN A 205 18.78 -0.22 34.83
N ALA A 206 17.62 -0.70 35.30
CA ALA A 206 17.11 -2.03 34.99
C ALA A 206 16.46 -2.13 33.59
N LEU A 207 16.07 -1.02 32.96
CA LEU A 207 15.40 -1.03 31.66
C LEU A 207 16.25 -1.70 30.58
N THR A 208 15.62 -2.61 29.84
CA THR A 208 16.11 -3.11 28.55
C THR A 208 15.94 -2.05 27.45
N TYR A 209 16.55 -2.27 26.29
CA TYR A 209 16.37 -1.39 25.13
C TYR A 209 14.91 -1.33 24.70
N GLU A 210 14.26 -2.48 24.60
CA GLU A 210 12.88 -2.62 24.13
C GLU A 210 11.90 -1.91 25.08
N GLU A 211 12.07 -2.05 26.40
CA GLU A 211 11.27 -1.31 27.39
C GLU A 211 11.52 0.20 27.32
N ALA A 212 12.78 0.61 27.19
CA ALA A 212 13.15 2.02 27.06
C ALA A 212 12.56 2.65 25.79
N VAL A 213 12.53 1.94 24.65
CA VAL A 213 11.87 2.42 23.43
C VAL A 213 10.39 2.70 23.67
N ASN A 214 9.68 1.75 24.28
CA ASN A 214 8.25 1.90 24.55
C ASN A 214 7.96 3.09 25.49
N LEU A 215 8.76 3.22 26.56
CA LEU A 215 8.64 4.35 27.48
C LEU A 215 8.97 5.69 26.81
N HIS A 216 10.02 5.74 25.98
CA HIS A 216 10.39 6.95 25.25
C HIS A 216 9.26 7.39 24.31
N LYS A 217 8.67 6.46 23.56
CA LYS A 217 7.52 6.68 22.69
C LYS A 217 6.33 7.30 23.42
N GLN A 218 5.98 6.78 24.60
CA GLN A 218 4.94 7.35 25.45
C GLN A 218 5.25 8.79 25.86
N ILE A 219 6.51 9.09 26.23
CA ILE A 219 6.94 10.43 26.62
C ILE A 219 6.83 11.43 25.47
N ILE A 220 7.11 11.02 24.23
CA ILE A 220 7.05 11.88 23.05
C ILE A 220 5.68 11.87 22.36
N GLY A 221 4.70 11.13 22.89
CA GLY A 221 3.34 11.05 22.34
C GLY A 221 3.25 10.33 20.98
N VAL A 222 4.12 9.35 20.74
CA VAL A 222 4.10 8.52 19.53
C VAL A 222 3.68 7.11 19.92
N GLU A 223 2.45 6.71 19.53
CA GLU A 223 1.93 5.34 19.70
C GLU A 223 2.35 4.41 18.54
#